data_AF-A0A2A9NZT0-F1
#
_entry.id   AF-A0A2A9NZT0-F1
#
_cell.length_a   1.000
_cell.length_b   1.000
_cell.length_c   1.000
_cell.angle_alpha   90.00
_cell.angle_beta   90.00
_cell.angle_gamma   90.00
#
_symmetry.space_group_name_H-M   'P 1'
#
loop_
_entity.id
_entity.type
_entity.pdbx_description
1 polymer ?
#
loop_
_entity_poly.entity_id
_entity_poly.type
_entity_poly.pdbx_seq_one_letter_code
_entity_poly.pdbx_strand_id
1 'polypeptide(L)'
;MTTPPPAPSEIRHLRMTQLRMNSTNAQETAFGNTDPFEFHGGLGAMSSAFSRGMVLVMNLWNDHEANMLWLNSNYSLDKDSSLPGVAHGPCSSSAGLPIDIESQSPSATVTFPNIRYGDIGSIYAPCFPFLPSFL
;
A
#
# COMPACT_ATOMS: atom_id res chain seq x y z
N MET A 1 -0.89 -1.57 -23.48
CA MET A 1 -0.29 -0.98 -22.27
C MET A 1 0.19 -2.12 -21.39
N THR A 2 1.50 -2.25 -21.20
CA THR A 2 2.09 -3.20 -20.25
C THR A 2 1.93 -2.63 -18.84
N THR A 3 1.43 -3.41 -17.89
CA THR A 3 1.45 -3.00 -16.48
C THR A 3 2.90 -3.06 -15.98
N PRO A 4 3.47 -1.96 -15.47
CA PRO A 4 4.80 -2.01 -14.89
C PRO A 4 4.80 -2.95 -13.66
N PRO A 5 5.87 -3.74 -13.46
CA PRO A 5 5.98 -4.58 -12.26
C PRO A 5 6.05 -3.70 -11.00
N PRO A 6 5.66 -4.22 -9.82
CA PRO A 6 5.85 -3.53 -8.55
C PRO A 6 7.32 -3.16 -8.35
N ALA A 7 7.59 -1.95 -7.84
CA ALA A 7 8.93 -1.54 -7.49
C ALA A 7 9.50 -2.43 -6.37
N PRO A 8 10.77 -2.84 -6.43
CA PRO A 8 11.41 -3.53 -5.32
C PRO A 8 11.61 -2.58 -4.14
N SER A 9 11.60 -3.12 -2.93
CA SER A 9 12.08 -2.38 -1.76
C SER A 9 13.59 -2.10 -1.87
N GLU A 10 14.00 -0.87 -1.53
CA GLU A 10 15.40 -0.42 -1.62
C GLU A 10 16.14 -0.48 -0.27
N ILE A 11 15.53 -1.08 0.75
CA ILE A 11 16.17 -1.27 2.04
C ILE A 11 17.23 -2.37 1.90
N ARG A 12 18.46 -2.08 2.35
CA ARG A 12 19.60 -2.98 2.22
C ARG A 12 19.26 -4.35 2.85
N HIS A 13 19.41 -5.43 2.08
CA HIS A 13 19.04 -6.82 2.43
C HIS A 13 17.54 -7.16 2.45
N LEU A 14 16.68 -6.22 2.06
CA LEU A 14 15.26 -6.45 1.83
C LEU A 14 14.92 -5.97 0.42
N ARG A 15 15.24 -6.78 -0.59
CA ARG A 15 14.79 -6.56 -1.97
C ARG A 15 13.62 -7.48 -2.26
N MET A 16 12.42 -6.99 -1.96
CA MET A 16 11.17 -7.73 -2.11
C MET A 16 10.22 -6.92 -2.98
N THR A 17 9.45 -7.62 -3.82
CA THR A 17 8.44 -7.03 -4.72
C THR A 17 7.04 -7.53 -4.42
N GLN A 18 6.89 -8.40 -3.41
CA GLN A 18 5.66 -9.09 -3.04
C GLN A 18 5.61 -9.29 -1.52
N LEU A 19 4.39 -9.25 -0.97
CA LEU A 19 4.15 -9.52 0.45
C LEU A 19 4.24 -11.02 0.71
N ARG A 20 5.11 -11.40 1.65
CA ARG A 20 5.33 -12.74 2.17
C ARG A 20 5.53 -12.67 3.69
N MET A 21 5.35 -13.79 4.37
CA MET A 21 5.52 -13.82 5.83
C MET A 21 6.95 -13.42 6.23
N ASN A 22 7.95 -14.00 5.56
CA ASN A 22 9.36 -13.65 5.78
C ASN A 22 9.70 -12.19 5.43
N SER A 23 9.00 -11.55 4.47
CA SER A 23 9.23 -10.15 4.14
C SER A 23 8.64 -9.20 5.16
N THR A 24 7.53 -9.58 5.79
CA THR A 24 6.85 -8.77 6.79
C THR A 24 7.69 -8.69 8.06
N ASN A 25 8.12 -9.83 8.60
CA ASN A 25 8.97 -9.88 9.80
C ASN A 25 10.29 -9.13 9.60
N ALA A 26 10.88 -9.26 8.41
CA ALA A 26 12.15 -8.64 8.11
C ALA A 26 12.02 -7.12 7.92
N GLN A 27 10.90 -6.64 7.36
CA GLN A 27 10.57 -5.22 7.31
C GLN A 27 10.33 -4.65 8.72
N GLU A 28 9.53 -5.30 9.57
CA GLU A 28 9.31 -4.83 10.94
C GLU A 28 10.62 -4.77 11.74
N THR A 29 11.49 -5.76 11.55
CA THR A 29 12.83 -5.76 12.15
C THR A 29 13.68 -4.59 11.65
N ALA A 30 13.70 -4.33 10.34
CA ALA A 30 14.48 -3.25 9.76
C ALA A 30 13.97 -1.86 10.18
N PHE A 31 12.68 -1.73 10.47
CA PHE A 31 12.06 -0.50 10.97
C PHE A 31 12.13 -0.36 12.49
N GLY A 32 12.55 -1.43 13.19
CA GLY A 32 12.61 -1.46 14.65
C GLY A 32 11.23 -1.43 15.30
N ASN A 33 10.23 -1.99 14.62
CA ASN A 33 8.85 -2.06 15.09
C ASN A 33 8.59 -3.39 15.80
N THR A 34 7.58 -3.39 16.68
CA THR A 34 6.95 -4.63 17.15
C THR A 34 6.10 -5.24 16.04
N ASP A 35 5.93 -6.56 16.04
CA ASP A 35 5.17 -7.30 15.01
C ASP A 35 3.80 -7.77 15.54
N PRO A 36 2.78 -6.89 15.61
CA PRO A 36 1.43 -7.30 15.96
C PRO A 36 0.76 -8.12 14.86
N PHE A 37 1.25 -8.04 13.61
CA PHE A 37 0.68 -8.77 12.49
C PHE A 37 0.85 -10.28 12.67
N GLU A 38 2.06 -10.73 13.01
CA GLU A 38 2.33 -12.12 13.34
C GLU A 38 1.62 -12.55 14.63
N PHE A 39 1.55 -11.67 15.64
CA PHE A 39 0.78 -11.94 16.85
C PHE A 39 -0.70 -12.27 16.58
N HIS A 40 -1.29 -11.63 15.57
CA HIS A 40 -2.67 -11.88 15.14
C HIS A 40 -2.82 -12.98 14.07
N GLY A 41 -1.77 -13.77 13.82
CA GLY A 41 -1.80 -14.92 12.91
C GLY A 41 -1.44 -14.63 11.46
N GLY A 42 -0.91 -13.43 11.19
CA GLY A 42 -0.27 -13.04 9.94
C GLY A 42 -1.10 -13.32 8.68
N LEU A 43 -0.41 -13.74 7.61
CA LEU A 43 -1.06 -14.03 6.32
C LEU A 43 -2.05 -15.21 6.39
N GLY A 44 -1.88 -16.14 7.34
CA GLY A 44 -2.79 -17.26 7.54
C GLY A 44 -4.16 -16.81 8.04
N ALA A 45 -4.19 -15.91 9.03
CA ALA A 45 -5.41 -15.30 9.53
C ALA A 45 -6.09 -14.44 8.45
N MET A 46 -5.31 -13.67 7.68
CA MET A 46 -5.83 -12.89 6.54
C MET A 46 -6.47 -13.78 5.47
N SER A 47 -5.80 -14.86 5.06
CA SER A 47 -6.35 -15.84 4.09
C SER A 47 -7.66 -16.46 4.59
N SER A 48 -7.71 -16.76 5.90
CA SER A 48 -8.92 -17.29 6.53
C SER A 48 -10.07 -16.28 6.52
N ALA A 49 -9.79 -14.98 6.68
CA ALA A 49 -10.78 -13.92 6.57
C ALA A 49 -11.31 -13.78 5.14
N PHE A 50 -10.43 -13.76 4.13
CA PHE A 50 -10.84 -13.74 2.72
C PHE A 50 -11.72 -14.94 2.35
N SER A 51 -11.40 -16.13 2.87
CA SER A 51 -12.17 -17.37 2.61
C SER A 51 -13.60 -17.33 3.17
N ARG A 52 -13.87 -16.49 4.17
CA ARG A 52 -15.23 -16.29 4.72
C ARG A 52 -16.05 -15.27 3.92
N GLY A 53 -15.43 -14.59 2.96
CA GLY A 53 -16.02 -13.44 2.28
C GLY A 53 -15.76 -12.15 3.05
N MET A 54 -15.42 -11.10 2.30
CA MET A 54 -15.20 -9.74 2.81
C MET A 54 -16.07 -8.76 2.02
N VAL A 55 -16.38 -7.63 2.62
CA VAL A 55 -17.14 -6.54 1.99
C VAL A 55 -16.16 -5.52 1.42
N LEU A 56 -16.35 -5.11 0.15
CA LEU A 56 -15.58 -4.03 -0.47
C LEU A 56 -16.08 -2.67 0.04
N VAL A 57 -15.18 -1.87 0.62
CA VAL A 57 -15.45 -0.51 1.07
C VAL A 57 -14.59 0.47 0.28
N MET A 58 -15.21 1.52 -0.27
CA MET A 58 -14.53 2.62 -0.97
C MET A 58 -14.82 3.91 -0.24
N ASN A 59 -13.79 4.68 0.12
CA ASN A 59 -13.93 5.87 0.94
C ASN A 59 -12.92 6.96 0.54
N LEU A 60 -13.25 8.21 0.85
CA LEU A 60 -12.39 9.38 0.78
C LEU A 60 -12.46 10.11 2.13
N TRP A 61 -11.33 10.26 2.81
CA TRP A 61 -11.28 10.85 4.15
C TRP A 61 -9.97 11.61 4.37
N ASN A 62 -10.01 12.58 5.26
CA ASN A 62 -8.88 13.24 5.90
C ASN A 62 -8.75 12.72 7.34
N ASP A 63 -7.54 12.74 7.88
CA ASP A 63 -7.23 12.12 9.17
C ASP A 63 -7.05 13.16 10.26
N HIS A 64 -7.97 13.17 11.22
CA HIS A 64 -7.95 14.09 12.35
C HIS A 64 -7.00 13.68 13.47
N GLU A 65 -6.48 12.45 13.46
CA GLU A 65 -5.56 11.96 14.49
C GLU A 65 -4.11 12.22 14.07
N ALA A 66 -3.77 11.86 12.83
CA ALA A 66 -2.39 11.84 12.36
C ALA A 66 -2.15 12.62 11.06
N ASN A 67 -3.11 13.43 10.60
CA ASN A 67 -2.97 14.33 9.42
C ASN A 67 -2.50 13.61 8.14
N MET A 68 -2.76 12.31 7.99
CA MET A 68 -2.28 11.44 6.90
C MET A 68 -0.75 11.31 6.78
N LEU A 69 0.00 11.72 7.80
CA LEU A 69 1.46 11.72 7.77
C LEU A 69 2.06 10.31 7.64
N TRP A 70 1.41 9.31 8.25
CA TRP A 70 1.80 7.90 8.17
C TRP A 70 1.71 7.32 6.74
N LEU A 71 0.99 7.98 5.84
CA LEU A 71 0.82 7.55 4.46
C LEU A 71 1.75 8.29 3.49
N ASN A 72 1.97 9.59 3.68
CA ASN A 72 2.60 10.44 2.66
C ASN A 72 3.69 11.41 3.17
N SER A 73 4.09 11.33 4.44
CA SER A 73 5.09 12.22 5.04
C SER A 73 6.09 11.43 5.90
N ASN A 74 6.83 12.12 6.77
CA ASN A 74 7.62 11.52 7.84
C ASN A 74 6.73 11.24 9.05
N TYR A 75 6.72 10.00 9.53
CA TYR A 75 5.89 9.57 10.66
C TYR A 75 6.72 8.82 11.71
N SER A 76 6.41 9.03 12.99
CA SER A 76 7.39 9.15 14.10
C SER A 76 8.09 10.51 14.09
N LEU A 77 7.35 11.54 14.49
CA LEU A 77 7.80 12.95 14.49
C LEU A 77 9.07 13.19 15.33
N ASP A 78 9.38 12.28 16.26
CA ASP A 78 10.54 12.34 17.14
C ASP A 78 11.78 11.58 16.60
N LYS A 79 11.68 10.94 15.42
CA LYS A 79 12.76 10.17 14.80
C LYS A 79 13.33 10.88 13.58
N ASP A 80 14.60 10.62 13.30
CA ASP A 80 15.26 11.12 12.09
C ASP A 80 14.64 10.49 10.83
N SER A 81 14.25 11.33 9.87
CA SER A 81 13.67 10.92 8.57
C SER A 81 14.57 10.00 7.73
N SER A 82 15.87 9.97 7.99
CA SER A 82 16.82 9.06 7.33
C SER A 82 16.75 7.63 7.85
N LEU A 83 16.07 7.39 8.98
CA LEU A 83 15.89 6.05 9.51
C LEU A 83 14.89 5.26 8.64
N PRO A 84 15.18 3.99 8.34
CA PRO A 84 14.25 3.14 7.60
C PRO A 84 12.87 3.09 8.26
N GLY A 85 11.83 3.31 7.46
CA GLY A 85 10.43 3.24 7.91
C GLY A 85 9.86 4.53 8.51
N VAL A 86 10.63 5.62 8.57
CA VAL A 86 10.12 6.94 9.01
C VAL A 86 9.55 7.75 7.85
N ALA A 87 10.24 7.80 6.71
CA ALA A 87 9.79 8.54 5.53
C ALA A 87 8.87 7.69 4.64
N HIS A 88 7.59 8.08 4.54
CA HIS A 88 6.56 7.40 3.72
C HIS A 88 6.21 8.16 2.43
N GLY A 89 6.54 9.45 2.36
CA GLY A 89 6.31 10.25 1.16
C GLY A 89 6.90 11.65 1.25
N PRO A 90 6.72 12.46 0.20
CA PRO A 90 7.37 13.76 0.06
C PRO A 90 6.62 14.92 0.74
N CYS A 91 5.43 14.69 1.30
CA CYS A 91 4.62 15.75 1.88
C CYS A 91 5.26 16.28 3.18
N SER A 92 5.10 17.59 3.45
CA SER A 92 5.58 18.22 4.69
C SER A 92 4.94 17.60 5.93
N SER A 93 5.69 17.53 7.04
CA SER A 93 5.17 17.08 8.34
C SER A 93 4.13 18.02 8.96
N SER A 94 3.98 19.23 8.41
CA SER A 94 2.94 20.20 8.77
C SER A 94 1.72 20.17 7.84
N ALA A 95 1.69 19.28 6.84
CA ALA A 95 0.56 19.17 5.91
C ALA A 95 -0.57 18.29 6.49
N GLY A 96 -1.72 18.28 5.79
CA GLY A 96 -2.78 17.31 6.05
C GLY A 96 -3.70 17.64 7.23
N LEU A 97 -3.54 18.81 7.86
CA LEU A 97 -4.47 19.30 8.87
C LEU A 97 -5.90 19.34 8.27
N PRO A 98 -6.90 18.69 8.89
CA PRO A 98 -8.25 18.60 8.34
C PRO A 98 -8.84 19.96 7.96
N ILE A 99 -8.68 20.97 8.83
CA ILE A 99 -9.18 22.33 8.60
C ILE A 99 -8.57 22.98 7.35
N ASP A 100 -7.30 22.70 7.07
CA ASP A 100 -6.61 23.23 5.90
C ASP A 100 -7.06 22.50 4.63
N ILE A 101 -7.19 21.17 4.70
CA ILE A 101 -7.64 20.37 3.55
C ILE A 101 -9.09 20.70 3.18
N GLU A 102 -9.99 20.78 4.16
CA GLU A 102 -11.41 21.08 3.96
C GLU A 102 -11.62 22.48 3.38
N SER A 103 -10.78 23.45 3.75
CA SER A 103 -10.88 24.82 3.24
C SER A 103 -10.19 25.02 1.88
N GLN A 104 -9.01 24.42 1.68
CA GLN A 104 -8.20 24.63 0.48
C GLN A 104 -8.61 23.69 -0.66
N SER A 105 -9.09 22.49 -0.34
CA SER A 105 -9.47 21.46 -1.32
C SER A 105 -10.89 20.90 -1.06
N PRO A 106 -11.93 21.75 -0.92
CA PRO A 106 -13.30 21.29 -0.64
C PRO A 106 -13.89 20.46 -1.78
N SER A 107 -13.39 20.64 -3.00
CA SER A 107 -13.81 19.92 -4.20
C SER A 107 -12.94 18.68 -4.50
N ALA A 108 -12.15 18.20 -3.54
CA ALA A 108 -11.39 16.97 -3.72
C ALA A 108 -12.34 15.79 -3.95
N THR A 109 -12.11 15.05 -5.04
CA THR A 109 -12.93 13.89 -5.41
C THR A 109 -12.06 12.73 -5.87
N VAL A 110 -12.51 11.51 -5.61
CA VAL A 110 -11.90 10.28 -6.14
C VAL A 110 -12.93 9.50 -6.95
N THR A 111 -12.51 8.94 -8.07
CA THR A 111 -13.33 8.06 -8.91
C THR A 111 -12.65 6.70 -8.97
N PHE A 112 -13.40 5.63 -8.67
CA PHE A 112 -12.93 4.25 -8.74
C PHE A 112 -13.61 3.51 -9.92
N PRO A 113 -13.16 3.71 -11.17
CA PRO A 113 -13.79 3.08 -12.32
C PRO A 113 -13.30 1.63 -12.53
N ASN A 114 -14.06 0.86 -13.30
CA ASN A 114 -13.63 -0.44 -13.85
C ASN A 114 -13.20 -1.47 -12.78
N ILE A 115 -13.99 -1.60 -11.70
CA ILE A 115 -13.79 -2.61 -10.66
C ILE A 115 -14.03 -4.01 -11.26
N ARG A 116 -13.06 -4.90 -11.14
CA ARG A 116 -13.10 -6.29 -11.62
C ARG A 116 -12.52 -7.22 -10.57
N TYR A 117 -13.10 -8.41 -10.45
CA TYR A 117 -12.58 -9.50 -9.61
C TYR A 117 -12.76 -10.82 -10.36
N GLY A 118 -11.87 -11.76 -10.13
CA GLY A 118 -11.85 -13.05 -10.83
C GLY A 118 -10.50 -13.74 -10.67
N ASP A 119 -10.28 -14.78 -11.47
CA ASP A 119 -9.06 -15.58 -11.40
C ASP A 119 -7.80 -14.75 -11.71
N ILE A 120 -6.68 -15.14 -11.11
CA ILE A 120 -5.38 -14.48 -11.32
C ILE A 120 -5.05 -14.52 -12.82
N GLY A 121 -4.79 -13.36 -13.41
CA GLY A 121 -4.50 -13.21 -14.83
C GLY A 121 -5.72 -13.03 -15.75
N SER A 122 -6.95 -13.09 -15.22
CA SER A 122 -8.18 -12.97 -16.03
C SER A 122 -8.74 -11.55 -16.14
N ILE A 123 -8.38 -10.66 -15.22
CA ILE A 123 -9.00 -9.33 -15.10
C ILE A 123 -8.33 -8.25 -15.97
N TYR A 124 -7.22 -8.58 -16.61
CA TYR A 124 -6.48 -7.74 -17.57
C TYR A 124 -6.20 -8.53 -18.85
N ALA A 125 -6.12 -7.83 -19.99
CA ALA A 125 -5.82 -8.49 -21.26
C ALA A 125 -4.40 -9.09 -21.21
N PRO A 126 -4.22 -10.39 -21.53
CA PRO A 126 -2.89 -10.95 -21.64
C PRO A 126 -2.17 -10.27 -22.80
N CYS A 127 -1.03 -9.64 -22.52
CA CYS A 127 -0.14 -9.14 -23.55
C CYS A 127 0.60 -10.34 -24.16
N PHE A 128 -0.02 -11.01 -25.13
CA PHE A 128 0.69 -11.95 -25.99
C PHE A 128 0.79 -11.38 -27.40
N PRO A 129 1.99 -11.14 -27.94
CA PRO A 129 2.18 -11.07 -29.38
C PRO A 129 2.21 -12.51 -29.92
N PHE A 130 1.11 -13.26 -29.77
CA PHE A 130 0.91 -14.45 -30.59
C PHE A 130 0.26 -13.96 -31.88
N LEU A 131 1.10 -13.57 -32.84
CA LEU A 131 0.72 -13.81 -34.23
C LEU A 131 0.58 -15.32 -34.38
N PRO A 132 -0.60 -15.86 -34.72
CA PRO A 132 -0.62 -17.16 -35.34
C PRO A 132 -0.04 -16.93 -36.74
N SER A 133 1.22 -17.32 -36.95
CA SER A 133 1.65 -17.68 -38.29
C SER A 133 0.88 -18.95 -38.66
N PHE A 134 -0.36 -18.77 -39.13
CA PHE A 134 -1.07 -19.77 -39.91
C PHE A 134 -0.26 -19.98 -41.19
N LEU A 135 0.17 -21.22 -41.41
CA LEU A 135 0.56 -21.86 -42.68
C LEU A 135 1.69 -21.21 -43.50
#